data_AF-A0A9P7X119-F1
#
_entry.id   AF-A0A9P7X119-F1
#
_cell.length_a   1.000
_cell.length_b   1.000
_cell.length_c   1.000
_cell.angle_alpha   90.00
_cell.angle_beta   90.00
_cell.angle_gamma   90.00
#
_symmetry.space_group_name_H-M   'P 1'
#
loop_
_entity.id
_entity.type
_entity.pdbx_description
1 polymer ?
#
loop_
_entity_poly.entity_id
_entity_poly.type
_entity_poly.pdbx_seq_one_letter_code
_entity_poly.pdbx_strand_id
1 'polypeptide(L)'
;MIIADSSLHPSTSPFCNPLHNLYTYSFKYDLPRVLNLCFSVMLFQTIIASALASLPFAAAAVWPVTVGGSAGSVYTPNTVTAAIDDVVTFTFNVANHTLTQSSFDAPCSPLLGGVNTGFNFAVDAAATSGFPTFSITVQSLDPSWFYCAQEGHCPMGMVFAINPPASGDTFQAFQQAAMATGTSPAGTKRWRITKD
;
A
#
# COMPACT_ATOMS: atom_id res chain seq x y z
N MET A 1 41.55 -30.23 -26.42
CA MET A 1 42.83 -29.59 -26.77
C MET A 1 43.17 -28.62 -25.65
N ILE A 2 43.92 -29.11 -24.66
CA ILE A 2 45.21 -28.57 -24.16
C ILE A 2 45.04 -27.21 -23.47
N ILE A 3 44.85 -27.19 -22.14
CA ILE A 3 45.83 -27.17 -21.00
C ILE A 3 46.26 -25.74 -20.61
N ALA A 4 46.04 -25.41 -19.33
CA ALA A 4 47.00 -24.89 -18.32
C ALA A 4 46.16 -24.43 -17.10
N ASP A 5 46.10 -25.14 -15.97
CA ASP A 5 47.04 -25.18 -14.83
C ASP A 5 47.55 -23.82 -14.33
N SER A 6 47.17 -23.46 -13.10
CA SER A 6 48.09 -22.95 -12.07
C SER A 6 47.45 -23.07 -10.68
N SER A 7 47.76 -24.19 -10.03
CA SER A 7 48.24 -24.31 -8.64
C SER A 7 48.17 -23.09 -7.69
N LEU A 8 47.70 -23.30 -6.44
CA LEU A 8 48.54 -23.37 -5.21
C LEU A 8 47.68 -23.48 -3.91
N HIS A 9 47.86 -24.63 -3.25
CA HIS A 9 47.86 -25.03 -1.83
C HIS A 9 46.78 -24.64 -0.78
N PRO A 10 46.27 -25.66 -0.05
CA PRO A 10 45.72 -25.56 1.31
C PRO A 10 46.76 -25.97 2.39
N SER A 11 46.71 -25.33 3.56
CA SER A 11 47.54 -25.65 4.75
C SER A 11 46.64 -25.60 6.00
N THR A 12 45.99 -26.69 6.39
CA THR A 12 46.41 -27.69 7.41
C THR A 12 46.78 -27.12 8.79
N SER A 13 45.84 -27.31 9.71
CA SER A 13 45.93 -27.19 11.16
C SER A 13 46.85 -28.26 11.79
N PRO A 14 47.54 -27.98 12.90
CA PRO A 14 48.24 -28.99 13.67
C PRO A 14 47.32 -29.59 14.74
N PHE A 15 47.05 -30.90 14.63
CA PHE A 15 46.53 -31.71 15.73
C PHE A 15 47.68 -32.11 16.66
N CYS A 16 47.50 -31.88 17.96
CA CYS A 16 48.32 -32.40 19.03
C CYS A 16 48.21 -33.93 19.11
N ASN A 17 49.36 -34.60 19.20
CA ASN A 17 49.47 -35.97 19.68
C ASN A 17 50.44 -35.95 20.86
N PRO A 18 50.11 -36.54 22.03
CA PRO A 18 51.14 -36.83 23.01
C PRO A 18 51.14 -38.31 23.40
N LEU A 19 52.30 -38.94 23.21
CA LEU A 19 52.68 -40.17 23.87
C LEU A 19 54.02 -39.96 24.58
N HIS A 20 53.97 -40.01 25.92
CA HIS A 20 55.06 -40.30 26.89
C HIS A 20 56.25 -39.30 26.92
N ASN A 21 56.98 -39.05 27.99
CA ASN A 21 57.16 -39.70 29.28
C ASN A 21 57.79 -38.68 30.27
N LEU A 22 57.33 -38.74 31.53
CA LEU A 22 58.02 -38.49 32.80
C LEU A 22 59.17 -37.45 32.86
N TYR A 23 58.93 -36.36 33.60
CA TYR A 23 59.87 -35.88 34.62
C TYR A 23 59.08 -35.22 35.76
N THR A 24 59.23 -35.77 36.96
CA THR A 24 58.68 -35.25 38.20
C THR A 24 59.30 -33.90 38.53
N TYR A 25 58.49 -32.84 38.56
CA TYR A 25 58.84 -31.60 39.24
C TYR A 25 57.76 -31.30 40.28
N SER A 26 58.13 -31.56 41.53
CA SER A 26 57.31 -31.21 42.69
C SER A 26 57.47 -29.72 42.96
N PHE A 27 56.54 -28.90 42.45
CA PHE A 27 56.37 -27.54 42.93
C PHE A 27 55.16 -27.47 43.86
N LYS A 28 55.46 -27.10 45.11
CA LYS A 28 54.48 -26.68 46.10
C LYS A 28 53.85 -25.38 45.59
N TYR A 29 52.62 -25.45 45.08
CA TYR A 29 51.84 -24.25 44.82
C TYR A 29 50.85 -24.07 45.95
N ASP A 30 51.04 -22.96 46.65
CA ASP A 30 50.26 -22.50 47.79
C ASP A 30 48.80 -22.27 47.37
N LEU A 31 47.88 -22.90 48.09
CA LEU A 31 46.49 -23.14 47.71
C LEU A 31 45.44 -22.05 48.08
N PRO A 32 45.71 -20.79 48.48
CA PRO A 32 44.60 -19.88 48.82
C PRO A 32 44.23 -18.87 47.72
N ARG A 33 44.98 -18.73 46.61
CA ARG A 33 44.75 -17.63 45.64
C ARG A 33 43.91 -17.96 44.40
N VAL A 34 43.63 -19.23 44.12
CA VAL A 34 42.87 -19.64 42.92
C VAL A 34 41.36 -19.68 43.11
N LEU A 35 40.86 -19.56 44.35
CA LEU A 35 39.42 -19.61 44.63
C LEU A 35 38.68 -18.30 44.29
N ASN A 36 39.40 -17.18 44.13
CA ASN A 36 38.78 -15.86 43.96
C ASN A 36 38.73 -15.32 42.52
N LEU A 37 39.23 -16.06 41.52
CA LEU A 37 39.09 -15.65 40.11
C LEU A 37 37.97 -16.37 39.35
N CYS A 38 37.44 -17.49 39.87
CA CYS A 38 36.32 -18.16 39.22
C CYS A 38 34.97 -17.49 39.49
N PHE A 39 34.84 -16.69 40.55
CA PHE A 39 33.60 -15.96 40.86
C PHE A 39 33.42 -14.64 40.08
N SER A 40 34.46 -14.11 39.42
CA SER A 40 34.33 -12.85 38.66
C SER A 40 34.06 -13.04 37.16
N VAL A 41 34.25 -14.24 36.60
CA VAL A 41 34.12 -14.47 35.14
C VAL A 41 32.75 -15.08 34.77
N MET A 42 31.97 -15.56 35.74
CA MET A 42 30.57 -16.03 35.52
C MET A 42 29.50 -14.95 35.72
N LEU A 43 29.87 -13.67 35.87
CA LEU A 43 28.94 -12.56 36.11
C LEU A 43 28.83 -11.54 34.95
N PHE A 44 29.48 -11.79 33.81
CA PHE A 44 29.49 -10.86 32.67
C PHE A 44 29.09 -11.48 31.32
N GLN A 45 28.25 -12.53 31.28
CA GLN A 45 27.79 -13.11 30.00
C GLN A 45 26.31 -13.47 29.87
N THR A 46 25.43 -13.06 30.79
CA THR A 46 23.99 -13.39 30.67
C THR A 46 23.08 -12.17 30.76
N ILE A 47 23.26 -11.16 29.90
CA ILE A 47 22.17 -10.24 29.53
C ILE A 47 22.36 -9.77 28.07
N ILE A 48 22.22 -10.69 27.10
CA ILE A 48 21.63 -10.31 25.81
C ILE A 48 20.18 -10.77 25.92
N ALA A 49 19.41 -10.02 26.72
CA ALA A 49 17.97 -10.19 26.74
C ALA A 49 17.50 -9.97 25.30
N SER A 50 16.96 -11.04 24.70
CA SER A 50 16.35 -11.01 23.39
C SER A 50 15.17 -10.05 23.43
N ALA A 51 15.41 -8.78 23.11
CA ALA A 51 14.36 -7.84 22.77
C ALA A 51 13.85 -8.24 21.38
N LEU A 52 13.01 -9.28 21.32
CA LEU A 52 12.03 -9.40 20.26
C LEU A 52 11.13 -8.18 20.40
N ALA A 53 11.51 -7.08 19.76
CA ALA A 53 10.64 -5.94 19.60
C ALA A 53 9.38 -6.46 18.91
N SER A 54 8.28 -6.53 19.65
CA SER A 54 6.95 -6.73 19.09
C SER A 54 6.67 -5.52 18.19
N LEU A 55 7.02 -5.63 16.91
CA LEU A 55 6.59 -4.66 15.92
C LEU A 55 5.06 -4.68 15.94
N PRO A 56 4.38 -3.55 16.15
CA PRO A 56 2.94 -3.51 16.01
C PRO A 56 2.63 -3.90 14.56
N PHE A 57 1.95 -5.03 14.39
CA PHE A 57 1.31 -5.33 13.12
C PHE A 57 0.18 -4.31 12.98
N ALA A 58 0.42 -3.23 12.24
CA ALA A 58 -0.64 -2.28 11.92
C ALA A 58 -1.65 -3.02 11.04
N ALA A 59 -2.83 -3.29 11.59
CA ALA A 59 -3.92 -3.86 10.80
C ALA A 59 -4.31 -2.84 9.72
N ALA A 60 -4.49 -3.30 8.49
CA ALA A 60 -5.00 -2.49 7.39
C ALA A 60 -6.30 -1.79 7.80
N ALA A 61 -6.36 -0.48 7.60
CA ALA A 61 -7.55 0.30 7.90
C ALA A 61 -8.61 0.13 6.81
N VAL A 62 -9.88 0.30 7.19
CA VAL A 62 -11.00 0.34 6.23
C VAL A 62 -11.53 1.77 6.15
N TRP A 63 -11.55 2.31 4.94
CA TRP A 63 -12.03 3.66 4.63
C TRP A 63 -13.43 3.58 4.00
N PRO A 64 -14.50 3.87 4.75
CA PRO A 64 -15.85 3.85 4.21
C PRO A 64 -16.13 5.09 3.35
N VAL A 65 -16.70 4.87 2.16
CA VAL A 65 -17.15 5.92 1.24
C VAL A 65 -18.58 5.65 0.85
N THR A 66 -19.48 6.60 1.08
CA THR A 66 -20.85 6.56 0.56
C THR A 66 -20.87 7.13 -0.85
N VAL A 67 -21.45 6.41 -1.80
CA VAL A 67 -21.66 6.86 -3.18
C VAL A 67 -23.12 7.23 -3.36
N GLY A 68 -23.41 8.51 -3.51
CA GLY A 68 -24.78 9.01 -3.55
C GLY A 68 -25.39 9.27 -2.16
N GLY A 69 -26.69 9.06 -2.04
CA GLY A 69 -27.43 9.15 -0.77
C GLY A 69 -27.94 10.56 -0.46
N SER A 70 -28.12 10.85 0.83
CA SER A 70 -28.72 12.12 1.30
C SER A 70 -27.90 13.37 0.94
N ALA A 71 -26.59 13.21 0.67
CA ALA A 71 -25.70 14.27 0.22
C ALA A 71 -25.83 14.55 -1.29
N GLY A 72 -26.66 13.79 -2.02
CA GLY A 72 -26.85 13.92 -3.47
C GLY A 72 -25.84 13.13 -4.29
N SER A 73 -25.65 13.51 -5.54
CA SER A 73 -24.71 12.87 -6.48
C SER A 73 -23.24 13.20 -6.14
N VAL A 74 -22.75 12.66 -5.03
CA VAL A 74 -21.38 12.88 -4.50
C VAL A 74 -20.78 11.59 -3.92
N TYR A 75 -19.46 11.58 -3.77
CA TYR A 75 -18.75 10.62 -2.92
C TYR A 75 -18.52 11.25 -1.54
N THR A 76 -18.85 10.54 -0.46
CA THR A 76 -18.70 11.04 0.92
C THR A 76 -17.89 10.06 1.79
N PRO A 77 -16.66 10.40 2.21
CA PRO A 77 -15.89 11.57 1.78
C PRO A 77 -15.52 11.50 0.29
N ASN A 78 -15.16 12.64 -0.30
CA ASN A 78 -14.74 12.73 -1.71
C ASN A 78 -13.24 12.48 -1.90
N THR A 79 -12.48 12.35 -0.81
CA THR A 79 -11.08 11.95 -0.82
C THR A 79 -10.77 11.08 0.38
N VAL A 80 -9.73 10.25 0.26
CA VAL A 80 -9.16 9.51 1.39
C VAL A 80 -7.63 9.59 1.33
N THR A 81 -6.98 9.55 2.50
CA THR A 81 -5.52 9.45 2.64
C THR A 81 -5.21 8.13 3.33
N ALA A 82 -4.94 7.10 2.54
CA ALA A 82 -4.84 5.71 2.96
C ALA A 82 -3.43 5.16 2.78
N ALA A 83 -3.01 4.28 3.68
CA ALA A 83 -1.74 3.56 3.59
C ALA A 83 -1.83 2.40 2.58
N ILE A 84 -0.68 1.89 2.14
CA ILE A 84 -0.64 0.62 1.38
C ILE A 84 -1.29 -0.48 2.23
N ASP A 85 -2.03 -1.38 1.58
CA ASP A 85 -2.84 -2.46 2.14
C ASP A 85 -4.15 -2.04 2.81
N ASP A 86 -4.40 -0.75 3.04
CA ASP A 86 -5.72 -0.27 3.45
C ASP A 86 -6.80 -0.62 2.40
N VAL A 87 -8.05 -0.69 2.84
CA VAL A 87 -9.20 -1.00 1.97
C VAL A 87 -10.17 0.17 1.92
N VAL A 88 -10.39 0.74 0.75
CA VAL A 88 -11.44 1.74 0.51
C VAL A 88 -12.72 1.03 0.10
N THR A 89 -13.78 1.14 0.90
CA THR A 89 -15.05 0.46 0.66
C THR A 89 -16.14 1.45 0.29
N PHE A 90 -16.63 1.34 -0.93
CA PHE A 90 -17.67 2.17 -1.51
C PHE A 90 -19.03 1.51 -1.32
N THR A 91 -19.95 2.18 -0.62
CA THR A 91 -21.34 1.76 -0.44
C THR A 91 -22.25 2.57 -1.36
N PHE A 92 -22.86 1.92 -2.34
CA PHE A 92 -23.71 2.59 -3.33
C PHE A 92 -25.14 2.76 -2.79
N ASN A 93 -25.59 4.00 -2.69
CA ASN A 93 -26.94 4.33 -2.27
C ASN A 93 -27.91 4.37 -3.46
N VAL A 94 -29.18 4.65 -3.16
CA VAL A 94 -30.28 4.80 -4.13
C VAL A 94 -29.88 5.64 -5.35
N ALA A 95 -30.52 5.37 -6.48
CA ALA A 95 -30.19 5.86 -7.82
C ALA A 95 -28.99 5.14 -8.46
N ASN A 96 -28.52 5.70 -9.58
CA ASN A 96 -27.52 5.08 -10.42
C ASN A 96 -26.19 5.82 -10.34
N HIS A 97 -25.18 5.12 -9.85
CA HIS A 97 -23.83 5.64 -9.67
C HIS A 97 -22.80 4.59 -10.08
N THR A 98 -21.59 5.04 -10.41
CA THR A 98 -20.45 4.17 -10.74
C THR A 98 -19.24 4.61 -9.93
N LEU A 99 -18.22 3.76 -9.88
CA LEU A 99 -16.85 4.17 -9.61
C LEU A 99 -16.01 3.83 -10.85
N THR A 100 -15.60 4.85 -11.59
CA THR A 100 -14.78 4.69 -12.80
C THR A 100 -13.48 5.45 -12.63
N GLN A 101 -12.36 4.75 -12.77
CA GLN A 101 -11.04 5.35 -12.70
C GLN A 101 -10.78 6.18 -13.96
N SER A 102 -10.13 7.32 -13.79
CA SER A 102 -9.68 8.22 -14.85
C SER A 102 -8.22 8.61 -14.61
N SER A 103 -7.63 9.36 -15.54
CA SER A 103 -6.41 10.10 -15.27
C SER A 103 -6.76 11.49 -14.72
N PHE A 104 -5.79 12.13 -14.07
CA PHE A 104 -5.93 13.52 -13.62
C PHE A 104 -6.31 14.46 -14.78
N ASP A 105 -5.65 14.30 -15.93
CA ASP A 105 -5.83 15.15 -17.12
C ASP A 105 -7.16 14.91 -17.86
N ALA A 106 -7.80 13.76 -17.65
CA ALA A 106 -9.04 13.38 -18.32
C ALA A 106 -10.11 12.92 -17.32
N PRO A 107 -10.57 13.81 -16.41
CA PRO A 107 -11.35 13.45 -15.22
C PRO A 107 -12.65 12.71 -15.48
N CYS A 108 -13.34 13.02 -16.59
CA CYS A 108 -14.62 12.41 -16.97
C CYS A 108 -14.48 11.40 -18.11
N SER A 109 -13.33 10.73 -18.22
CA SER A 109 -13.07 9.71 -19.23
C SER A 109 -12.44 8.47 -18.60
N PRO A 110 -12.87 7.25 -19.01
CA PRO A 110 -12.39 6.03 -18.39
C PRO A 110 -10.90 5.82 -18.71
N LEU A 111 -10.13 5.45 -17.70
CA LEU A 111 -8.75 5.03 -17.85
C LEU A 111 -8.72 3.61 -18.43
N LEU A 112 -7.99 3.40 -19.53
CA LEU A 112 -7.85 2.08 -20.14
C LEU A 112 -7.20 1.10 -19.16
N GLY A 113 -7.88 -0.02 -18.89
CA GLY A 113 -7.43 -1.02 -17.91
C GLY A 113 -7.58 -0.58 -16.44
N GLY A 114 -8.15 0.60 -16.18
CA GLY A 114 -8.46 1.07 -14.84
C GLY A 114 -9.72 0.43 -14.26
N VAL A 115 -9.97 0.70 -12.97
CA VAL A 115 -11.19 0.27 -12.29
C VAL A 115 -12.42 0.84 -13.00
N ASN A 116 -13.41 0.00 -13.28
CA ASN A 116 -14.70 0.44 -13.79
C ASN A 116 -15.78 -0.51 -13.28
N THR A 117 -16.62 -0.03 -12.35
CA THR A 117 -17.71 -0.85 -11.82
C THR A 117 -18.85 -1.04 -12.81
N GLY A 118 -18.90 -0.21 -13.87
CA GLY A 118 -20.12 0.01 -14.64
C GLY A 118 -21.28 0.44 -13.75
N PHE A 119 -22.50 0.33 -14.28
CA PHE A 119 -23.74 0.55 -13.55
C PHE A 119 -24.25 -0.71 -12.83
N ASN A 120 -23.34 -1.63 -12.47
CA ASN A 120 -23.69 -2.90 -11.81
C ASN A 120 -24.16 -2.73 -10.35
N PHE A 121 -24.12 -1.50 -9.82
CA PHE A 121 -24.45 -1.14 -8.44
C PHE A 121 -25.62 -0.15 -8.35
N ALA A 122 -26.47 -0.08 -9.38
CA ALA A 122 -27.69 0.74 -9.34
C ALA A 122 -28.63 0.25 -8.24
N VAL A 123 -29.22 1.18 -7.47
CA VAL A 123 -30.10 0.87 -6.35
C VAL A 123 -31.47 1.52 -6.55
N ASP A 124 -32.53 0.75 -6.31
CA ASP A 124 -33.92 1.21 -6.39
C ASP A 124 -34.20 2.37 -5.43
N ALA A 125 -35.02 3.33 -5.85
CA ALA A 125 -35.33 4.54 -5.08
C ALA A 125 -36.08 4.24 -3.75
N ALA A 126 -36.77 3.11 -3.64
CA ALA A 126 -37.47 2.69 -2.42
C ALA A 126 -36.59 1.89 -1.45
N ALA A 127 -35.36 1.53 -1.82
CA ALA A 127 -34.48 0.76 -0.95
C ALA A 127 -34.03 1.57 0.28
N THR A 128 -34.13 0.96 1.45
CA THR A 128 -33.72 1.57 2.74
C THR A 128 -32.58 0.83 3.43
N SER A 129 -32.18 -0.34 2.92
CA SER A 129 -31.10 -1.17 3.44
C SER A 129 -30.58 -2.14 2.36
N GLY A 130 -29.51 -2.88 2.65
CA GLY A 130 -28.94 -3.85 1.72
C GLY A 130 -28.15 -3.22 0.57
N PHE A 131 -27.59 -2.03 0.78
CA PHE A 131 -26.81 -1.33 -0.22
C PHE A 131 -25.57 -2.12 -0.65
N PRO A 132 -25.32 -2.27 -1.96
CA PRO A 132 -24.21 -3.06 -2.45
C PRO A 132 -22.89 -2.30 -2.28
N THR A 133 -21.79 -3.05 -2.15
CA THR A 133 -20.47 -2.49 -1.89
C THR A 133 -19.44 -2.93 -2.92
N PHE A 134 -18.45 -2.06 -3.17
CA PHE A 134 -17.25 -2.35 -3.94
C PHE A 134 -16.03 -1.94 -3.13
N SER A 135 -14.96 -2.72 -3.13
CA SER A 135 -13.76 -2.42 -2.34
C SER A 135 -12.52 -2.38 -3.22
N ILE A 136 -11.64 -1.42 -2.93
CA ILE A 136 -10.31 -1.29 -3.53
C ILE A 136 -9.29 -1.47 -2.41
N THR A 137 -8.36 -2.41 -2.57
CA THR A 137 -7.14 -2.46 -1.74
C THR A 137 -6.12 -1.49 -2.30
N VAL A 138 -5.55 -0.64 -1.46
CA VAL A 138 -4.55 0.35 -1.83
C VAL A 138 -3.21 -0.34 -2.07
N GLN A 139 -2.74 -0.30 -3.32
CA GLN A 139 -1.48 -0.96 -3.72
C GLN A 139 -0.31 0.01 -3.93
N SER A 140 -0.59 1.31 -4.01
CA SER A 140 0.41 2.38 -4.15
C SER A 140 -0.02 3.61 -3.35
N LEU A 141 0.95 4.43 -2.96
CA LEU A 141 0.72 5.77 -2.40
C LEU A 141 0.52 6.83 -3.48
N ASP A 142 0.71 6.49 -4.76
CA ASP A 142 0.45 7.40 -5.87
C ASP A 142 -1.04 7.79 -5.94
N PRO A 143 -1.36 9.02 -6.34
CA PRO A 143 -2.75 9.47 -6.43
C PRO A 143 -3.55 8.64 -7.44
N SER A 144 -4.77 8.24 -7.05
CA SER A 144 -5.71 7.58 -7.95
C SER A 144 -7.00 8.39 -8.08
N TRP A 145 -7.46 8.57 -9.30
CA TRP A 145 -8.52 9.51 -9.66
C TRP A 145 -9.74 8.77 -10.20
N PHE A 146 -10.93 9.15 -9.74
CA PHE A 146 -12.18 8.47 -10.08
C PHE A 146 -13.31 9.46 -10.33
N TYR A 147 -14.29 9.04 -11.12
CA TYR A 147 -15.50 9.79 -11.41
C TYR A 147 -16.73 8.91 -11.51
N CYS A 148 -17.90 9.53 -11.39
CA CYS A 148 -19.17 8.88 -11.67
C CYS A 148 -19.54 9.07 -13.15
N ALA A 149 -19.72 7.97 -13.88
CA ALA A 149 -20.02 7.95 -15.30
C ALA A 149 -21.51 8.15 -15.62
N GLN A 150 -22.36 8.30 -14.62
CA GLN A 150 -23.75 8.71 -14.81
C GLN A 150 -23.79 10.09 -15.51
N GLU A 151 -24.68 10.23 -16.49
CA GLU A 151 -24.79 11.45 -17.28
C GLU A 151 -24.96 12.69 -16.38
N GLY A 152 -24.16 13.73 -16.66
CA GLY A 152 -24.15 14.98 -15.89
C GLY A 152 -23.38 14.91 -14.57
N HIS A 153 -23.16 13.75 -13.96
CA HIS A 153 -22.58 13.69 -12.60
C HIS A 153 -21.14 14.19 -12.55
N CYS A 154 -20.24 13.66 -13.40
CA CYS A 154 -18.85 14.13 -13.42
C CYS A 154 -18.69 15.61 -13.83
N PRO A 155 -19.38 16.10 -14.87
CA PRO A 155 -19.42 17.54 -15.17
C PRO A 155 -20.02 18.43 -14.08
N MET A 156 -20.75 17.86 -13.11
CA MET A 156 -21.21 18.57 -11.90
C MET A 156 -20.24 18.45 -10.72
N GLY A 157 -19.07 17.83 -10.90
CA GLY A 157 -18.03 17.69 -9.88
C GLY A 157 -18.14 16.40 -9.05
N MET A 158 -18.90 15.40 -9.49
CA MET A 158 -18.95 14.08 -8.84
C MET A 158 -17.69 13.26 -9.16
N VAL A 159 -16.62 13.59 -8.45
CA VAL A 159 -15.30 12.94 -8.53
C VAL A 159 -14.80 12.50 -7.17
N PHE A 160 -13.85 11.57 -7.16
CA PHE A 160 -13.23 11.02 -5.96
C PHE A 160 -11.71 10.84 -6.16
N ALA A 161 -10.93 10.91 -5.09
CA ALA A 161 -9.50 10.62 -5.14
C ALA A 161 -8.99 9.81 -3.93
N ILE A 162 -8.11 8.85 -4.20
CA ILE A 162 -7.27 8.20 -3.18
C ILE A 162 -5.91 8.88 -3.21
N ASN A 163 -5.40 9.26 -2.04
CA ASN A 163 -4.09 9.88 -1.85
C ASN A 163 -3.81 11.11 -2.74
N PRO A 164 -4.74 12.07 -2.91
CA PRO A 164 -4.43 13.29 -3.64
C PRO A 164 -3.34 14.10 -2.92
N PRO A 165 -2.39 14.72 -3.63
CA PRO A 165 -1.37 15.55 -3.02
C PRO A 165 -1.96 16.87 -2.51
N ALA A 166 -1.29 17.50 -1.56
CA ALA A 166 -1.68 18.80 -1.00
C ALA A 166 -1.39 19.99 -1.94
N SER A 167 -0.54 19.80 -2.95
CA SER A 167 -0.17 20.80 -3.94
C SER A 167 0.05 20.16 -5.32
N GLY A 168 0.05 20.97 -6.38
CA GLY A 168 0.11 20.48 -7.76
C GLY A 168 -1.22 19.88 -8.18
N ASP A 169 -1.23 18.58 -8.46
CA ASP A 169 -2.40 17.82 -8.92
C ASP A 169 -3.36 17.53 -7.76
N THR A 170 -3.89 18.58 -7.14
CA THR A 170 -4.77 18.49 -5.97
C THR A 170 -6.15 17.96 -6.36
N PHE A 171 -6.90 17.44 -5.38
CA PHE A 171 -8.30 17.09 -5.58
C PHE A 171 -9.15 18.27 -6.08
N GLN A 172 -8.90 19.47 -5.56
CA GLN A 172 -9.62 20.68 -5.98
C GLN A 172 -9.41 20.96 -7.47
N ALA A 173 -8.17 20.83 -7.95
CA ALA A 173 -7.85 21.00 -9.37
C ALA A 173 -8.51 19.92 -10.23
N PHE A 174 -8.50 18.66 -9.77
CA PHE A 174 -9.19 17.56 -10.45
C PHE A 174 -10.71 17.80 -10.58
N GLN A 175 -11.37 18.22 -9.49
CA GLN A 175 -12.80 18.52 -9.48
C GLN A 175 -13.15 19.70 -10.39
N GLN A 176 -12.34 20.76 -10.38
CA GLN A 176 -12.53 21.91 -11.28
C GLN A 176 -12.37 21.50 -12.76
N ALA A 177 -11.38 20.68 -13.09
CA ALA A 177 -11.19 20.15 -14.43
C ALA A 177 -12.38 19.29 -14.87
N ALA A 178 -12.94 18.47 -13.97
CA ALA A 178 -14.13 17.67 -14.21
C ALA A 178 -15.33 18.57 -14.57
N MET A 179 -15.56 19.63 -13.80
CA MET A 179 -16.66 20.57 -14.05
C MET A 179 -16.51 21.34 -15.36
N ALA A 180 -15.28 21.61 -15.78
CA ALA A 180 -15.00 22.27 -17.05
C ALA A 180 -15.40 21.41 -18.27
N THR A 181 -15.45 20.08 -18.14
CA THR A 181 -15.85 19.18 -19.25
C THR A 181 -17.29 19.43 -19.73
N GLY A 182 -18.19 19.84 -18.83
CA GLY A 182 -19.58 20.19 -19.16
C GLY A 182 -19.75 21.55 -19.84
N THR A 183 -18.71 22.40 -19.82
CA THR A 183 -18.73 23.75 -20.41
C THR A 183 -18.16 23.77 -21.83
N SER A 184 -17.85 22.61 -22.43
CA SER A 184 -17.47 22.54 -23.84
C SER A 184 -18.56 23.24 -24.66
N PRO A 185 -18.25 24.32 -25.41
CA PRO A 185 -19.23 24.99 -26.25
C PRO A 185 -19.83 23.91 -27.13
N ALA A 186 -21.15 23.74 -27.07
CA ALA A 186 -21.87 22.75 -27.84
C ALA A 186 -21.43 22.87 -29.31
N GLY A 187 -20.46 22.04 -29.70
CA GLY A 187 -20.03 21.91 -31.07
C GLY A 187 -21.25 21.40 -31.81
N THR A 188 -21.85 22.29 -32.58
CA THR A 188 -23.08 22.12 -33.32
C THR A 188 -22.97 20.95 -34.29
N LYS A 189 -23.05 19.71 -33.82
CA LYS A 189 -23.43 18.57 -34.65
C LYS A 189 -24.96 18.50 -34.67
N ARG A 190 -25.57 19.61 -35.07
CA ARG A 190 -26.91 19.57 -35.67
C ARG A 190 -26.70 18.93 -37.03
N TRP A 191 -26.82 17.61 -37.10
CA TRP A 191 -27.06 16.93 -38.38
C TRP A 191 -28.36 17.48 -38.93
N ARG A 192 -28.27 18.55 -39.71
CA ARG A 192 -29.39 19.11 -40.45
C ARG A 192 -29.57 18.18 -41.63
N ILE A 193 -30.53 17.26 -41.53
CA ILE A 193 -31.04 16.51 -42.68
C ILE A 193 -31.69 17.56 -43.58
N THR A 194 -30.98 18.04 -44.59
CA THR A 194 -31.60 18.72 -45.72
C THR A 194 -32.16 17.62 -46.62
N LYS A 195 -33.48 17.57 -46.75
CA LYS A 195 -34.14 16.92 -47.88
C LYS A 195 -34.05 17.87 -49.06
N ASP A 196 -33.25 17.50 -50.04
CA ASP A 196 -33.53 17.70 -51.45
C ASP A 196 -34.74 16.86 -51.89
#